data_AF-A0A173VGK8-F1
#
_entry.id   AF-A0A173VGK8-F1
#
_cell.length_a   1.000
_cell.length_b   1.000
_cell.length_c   1.000
_cell.angle_alpha   90.00
_cell.angle_beta   90.00
_cell.angle_gamma   90.00
#
_symmetry.space_group_name_H-M   'P 1'
#
loop_
_entity.id
_entity.type
_entity.pdbx_description
1 polymer ?
#
loop_
_entity_poly.entity_id
_entity_poly.type
_entity_poly.pdbx_seq_one_letter_code
_entity_poly.pdbx_strand_id
1 'polypeptide(L)'
;MTRNDARLIAEELIPLMRKEVKRIVESVLEKEAQKEDEFVGFDEASKITKLSIRYLREHIKEIPHAHKGRKRVFSKAGLIAYMNR
;
A
#
# COMPACT_ATOMS: atom_id res chain seq x y z
N MET A 1 -28.33 -7.49 -34.71
CA MET A 1 -28.27 -6.99 -33.32
C MET A 1 -28.97 -5.65 -33.27
N THR A 2 -30.01 -5.53 -32.47
CA THR A 2 -30.79 -4.29 -32.31
C THR A 2 -30.21 -3.45 -31.16
N ARG A 3 -30.61 -2.17 -31.09
CA ARG A 3 -30.26 -1.29 -29.96
C ARG A 3 -30.77 -1.85 -28.63
N ASN A 4 -31.89 -2.57 -28.64
CA ASN A 4 -32.44 -3.21 -27.45
C ASN A 4 -31.60 -4.41 -27.00
N ASP A 5 -31.12 -5.23 -27.94
CA ASP A 5 -30.22 -6.34 -27.65
C ASP A 5 -28.91 -5.83 -27.02
N ALA A 6 -28.35 -4.75 -27.59
CA ALA A 6 -27.15 -4.11 -27.06
C ALA A 6 -27.35 -3.56 -25.64
N ARG A 7 -28.52 -2.97 -25.35
CA ARG A 7 -28.87 -2.45 -24.03
C ARG A 7 -28.96 -3.57 -22.99
N LEU A 8 -29.67 -4.66 -23.31
CA LEU A 8 -29.80 -5.82 -22.43
C LEU A 8 -28.44 -6.45 -22.11
N ILE A 9 -27.59 -6.61 -23.13
CA ILE A 9 -26.22 -7.11 -22.94
C ILE A 9 -25.43 -6.20 -22.00
N ALA A 10 -25.53 -4.87 -22.16
CA ALA A 10 -24.81 -3.93 -21.29
C ALA A 10 -25.34 -3.96 -19.84
N GLU A 11 -26.66 -4.04 -19.65
CA GLU A 11 -27.30 -4.13 -18.34
C GLU A 11 -26.84 -5.37 -17.56
N GLU A 12 -26.63 -6.50 -18.24
CA GLU A 12 -26.09 -7.74 -17.66
C GLU A 12 -24.57 -7.69 -17.46
N LEU A 13 -23.83 -7.05 -18.36
CA LEU A 13 -22.37 -7.04 -18.33
C LEU A 13 -21.81 -6.12 -17.23
N ILE A 14 -22.43 -4.97 -17.00
CA ILE A 14 -21.98 -3.98 -15.99
C ILE A 14 -21.81 -4.59 -14.59
N PRO A 15 -22.78 -5.32 -14.00
CA PRO A 15 -22.61 -5.91 -12.68
C PRO A 15 -21.52 -6.99 -12.65
N LEU A 16 -21.36 -7.76 -13.72
CA LEU A 16 -20.29 -8.76 -13.85
C LEU A 16 -18.91 -8.10 -13.86
N MET A 17 -18.74 -7.02 -14.62
CA MET A 17 -17.51 -6.24 -14.65
C MET A 17 -17.20 -5.64 -13.27
N ARG A 18 -18.20 -5.05 -12.60
CA ARG A 18 -18.00 -4.49 -11.24
C ARG A 18 -17.56 -5.56 -10.24
N LYS A 19 -18.17 -6.75 -10.30
CA LYS A 19 -17.80 -7.89 -9.45
C LYS A 19 -16.36 -8.34 -9.71
N GLU A 20 -15.95 -8.40 -10.98
CA GLU A 20 -14.60 -8.81 -11.34
C GLU A 20 -13.55 -7.77 -10.93
N VAL A 21 -13.83 -6.48 -11.16
CA VAL A 21 -12.97 -5.38 -10.67
C VAL A 21 -12.80 -5.47 -9.16
N LYS A 22 -13.88 -5.70 -8.41
CA LYS A 22 -13.82 -5.86 -6.95
C LYS A 22 -12.90 -7.02 -6.55
N ARG A 23 -13.05 -8.20 -7.16
CA ARG A 23 -12.18 -9.36 -6.89
C ARG A 23 -10.71 -9.08 -7.21
N ILE A 24 -10.43 -8.41 -8.33
CA ILE A 24 -9.07 -8.06 -8.72
C ILE A 24 -8.46 -7.15 -7.65
N VAL A 25 -9.19 -6.12 -7.22
CA VAL A 25 -8.72 -5.19 -6.17
C VAL A 25 -8.49 -5.92 -4.85
N GLU A 26 -9.42 -6.78 -4.43
CA GLU A 26 -9.28 -7.60 -3.22
C GLU A 26 -8.05 -8.52 -3.30
N SER A 27 -7.85 -9.20 -4.43
CA SER A 27 -6.67 -10.06 -4.63
C SER A 27 -5.35 -9.28 -4.62
N VAL A 28 -5.32 -8.07 -5.20
CA VAL A 28 -4.13 -7.21 -5.15
C VAL A 28 -3.88 -6.77 -3.72
N LEU A 29 -4.90 -6.34 -2.98
CA LEU A 29 -4.76 -5.95 -1.59
C LEU A 29 -4.30 -7.11 -0.70
N GLU A 30 -4.83 -8.32 -0.91
CA GLU A 30 -4.36 -9.52 -0.21
C GLU A 30 -2.90 -9.83 -0.53
N LYS A 31 -2.49 -9.72 -1.80
CA LYS A 31 -1.09 -9.92 -2.20
C LYS A 31 -0.15 -8.86 -1.61
N GLU A 32 -0.57 -7.59 -1.58
CA GLU A 32 0.19 -6.52 -0.93
C GLU A 32 0.23 -6.71 0.59
N ALA A 33 -0.84 -7.20 1.21
CA ALA A 33 -0.88 -7.53 2.64
C ALA A 33 -0.04 -8.77 2.98
N GLN A 34 0.14 -9.69 2.03
CA GLN A 34 0.99 -10.88 2.16
C GLN A 34 2.45 -10.64 1.78
N LYS A 35 2.79 -9.51 1.13
CA LYS A 35 4.20 -9.13 0.98
C LYS A 35 4.76 -8.94 2.38
N GLU A 36 5.75 -9.75 2.74
CA GLU A 36 6.52 -9.54 3.96
C GLU A 36 6.95 -8.08 3.99
N ASP A 37 6.55 -7.39 5.06
CA ASP A 37 6.82 -5.97 5.20
C ASP A 37 8.33 -5.72 5.10
N GLU A 38 8.69 -4.90 4.13
CA GLU A 38 10.09 -4.67 3.81
C GLU A 38 10.68 -3.68 4.82
N PHE A 39 11.75 -4.12 5.48
CA PHE A 39 12.44 -3.31 6.47
C PHE A 39 13.62 -2.57 5.86
N VAL A 40 13.59 -1.24 5.97
CA VAL A 40 14.63 -0.35 5.42
C VAL A 40 15.46 0.35 6.49
N GLY A 41 16.66 0.78 6.12
CA GLY A 41 17.51 1.64 6.95
C GLY A 41 17.15 3.12 6.86
N PHE A 42 17.90 3.96 7.59
CA PHE A 42 17.69 5.41 7.64
C PHE A 42 17.77 6.11 6.28
N ASP A 43 18.69 5.70 5.41
CA ASP A 43 18.89 6.36 4.11
C ASP A 43 17.64 6.21 3.21
N GLU A 44 17.06 5.02 3.18
CA GLU A 44 15.88 4.74 2.37
C GLU A 44 14.60 5.25 3.04
N ALA A 45 14.51 5.17 4.37
CA ALA A 45 13.44 5.81 5.14
C ALA A 45 13.38 7.34 4.88
N SER A 46 14.54 8.00 4.78
CA SER A 46 14.64 9.42 4.44
C SER A 46 14.10 9.72 3.03
N LYS A 47 14.37 8.84 2.05
CA LYS A 47 13.85 8.96 0.69
C LYS A 47 12.33 8.79 0.61
N ILE A 48 11.76 7.88 1.40
CA ILE A 48 10.32 7.59 1.47
C ILE A 48 9.57 8.74 2.12
N THR A 49 10.01 9.16 3.31
CA THR A 49 9.33 10.19 4.11
C THR A 49 9.63 11.62 3.68
N LYS A 50 10.67 11.83 2.85
CA LYS A 50 11.24 13.15 2.53
C LYS A 50 11.76 13.93 3.75
N LEU A 51 11.99 13.25 4.87
CA LEU A 51 12.57 13.81 6.08
C LEU A 51 14.09 13.60 6.10
N SER A 52 14.81 14.50 6.76
CA SER A 52 16.27 14.31 6.94
C SER A 52 16.57 13.14 7.87
N ILE A 53 17.69 12.44 7.64
CA ILE A 53 18.16 11.36 8.53
C ILE A 53 18.31 11.85 9.97
N ARG A 54 18.75 13.10 10.16
CA ARG A 54 18.85 13.73 11.48
C ARG A 54 17.50 13.77 12.18
N TYR A 55 16.47 14.26 11.48
CA TYR A 55 15.12 14.32 12.01
C TYR A 55 14.60 12.93 12.40
N LEU A 56 14.80 11.92 11.53
CA LEU A 56 14.42 10.54 11.81
C LEU A 56 15.09 9.97 13.07
N ARG A 57 16.33 10.38 13.37
CA ARG A 57 17.05 9.95 14.57
C ARG A 57 16.55 10.66 15.83
N GLU A 58 16.34 11.97 15.74
CA GLU A 58 15.89 12.79 16.87
C GLU A 58 14.46 12.42 17.30
N HIS A 59 13.58 12.09 16.34
CA HIS A 59 12.16 11.79 16.58
C HIS A 59 11.85 10.29 16.50
N ILE A 60 12.85 9.43 16.73
CA ILE A 60 12.70 7.98 16.53
C ILE A 60 11.57 7.36 17.37
N LYS A 61 11.23 7.96 18.52
CA LYS A 61 10.13 7.47 19.38
C LYS A 61 8.74 7.68 18.77
N GLU A 62 8.60 8.64 17.86
CA GLU A 62 7.34 9.00 17.21
C GLU A 62 7.16 8.28 15.86
N ILE A 63 8.26 7.79 15.29
CA ILE A 63 8.30 7.16 13.98
C ILE A 63 8.25 5.63 14.13
N PRO A 64 7.38 4.92 13.39
CA PRO A 64 7.31 3.46 13.43
C PRO A 64 8.65 2.80 13.06
N HIS A 65 9.25 2.07 13.98
CA HIS A 65 10.54 1.40 13.77
C HIS A 65 10.59 0.06 14.53
N ALA A 66 11.50 -0.81 14.11
CA ALA A 66 11.82 -2.08 14.73
C ALA A 66 13.33 -2.25 14.88
N HIS A 67 13.75 -3.29 15.60
CA HIS A 67 15.15 -3.65 15.75
C HIS A 67 15.45 -4.95 15.01
N LYS A 68 16.42 -4.92 14.09
CA LYS A 68 16.99 -6.10 13.42
C LYS A 68 18.43 -6.26 13.90
N GLY A 69 18.60 -7.05 14.96
CA GLY A 69 19.86 -7.12 15.70
C GLY A 69 20.20 -5.78 16.35
N ARG A 70 21.38 -5.23 16.06
CA ARG A 70 21.85 -3.93 16.61
C ARG A 70 21.36 -2.71 15.80
N LYS A 71 20.72 -2.92 14.65
CA LYS A 71 20.29 -1.84 13.75
C LYS A 71 18.80 -1.55 13.94
N ARG A 72 18.45 -0.26 13.96
CA ARG A 72 17.07 0.18 13.80
C ARG A 72 16.69 0.11 12.33
N VAL A 73 15.52 -0.42 12.07
CA VAL A 73 14.94 -0.55 10.73
C VAL A 73 13.50 -0.03 10.74
N PHE A 74 13.01 0.38 9.59
CA PHE A 74 11.70 0.96 9.41
C PHE A 74 10.88 0.06 8.50
N SER A 75 9.66 -0.26 8.91
CA SER A 75 8.65 -0.86 8.05
C SER A 75 8.31 0.11 6.92
N LYS A 76 8.42 -0.31 5.65
CA LYS A 76 7.97 0.55 4.53
C LYS A 76 6.49 0.89 4.67
N ALA A 77 5.65 -0.09 5.00
CA ALA A 77 4.22 0.13 5.20
C ALA A 77 3.94 1.09 6.37
N GLY A 78 4.67 0.94 7.48
CA GLY A 78 4.58 1.78 8.66
C GLY A 78 5.01 3.22 8.40
N LEU A 79 6.05 3.44 7.59
CA LEU A 79 6.45 4.78 7.16
C LEU A 79 5.38 5.44 6.28
N ILE A 80 4.80 4.71 5.35
CA ILE A 80 3.71 5.23 4.50
C ILE A 80 2.48 5.58 5.35
N ALA A 81 2.09 4.70 6.28
CA ALA A 81 0.99 4.96 7.21
C ALA A 81 1.26 6.18 8.11
N TYR A 82 2.50 6.36 8.57
CA TYR A 82 2.92 7.53 9.33
C TYR A 82 2.78 8.83 8.53
N MET A 83 3.17 8.82 7.25
CA MET A 83 3.07 9.99 6.36
C MET A 83 1.63 10.36 6.00
N ASN A 84 0.69 9.41 6.08
CA ASN A 84 -0.72 9.59 5.76
C ASN A 84 -1.59 9.94 6.99
N ARG A 85 -0.97 10.15 8.16
CA ARG A 85 -1.66 10.69 9.35
C ARG A 85 -1.80 12.21 9.26
#